data_AF-A0A832RPL0-F1
#
_entry.id   AF-A0A832RPL0-F1
#
_cell.length_a   1.000
_cell.length_b   1.000
_cell.length_c   1.000
_cell.angle_alpha   90.00
_cell.angle_beta   90.00
_cell.angle_gamma   90.00
#
_symmetry.space_group_name_H-M   'P 1'
#
loop_
_entity.id
_entity.type
_entity.pdbx_description
1 polymer ?
#
loop_
_entity_poly.entity_id
_entity_poly.type
_entity_poly.pdbx_seq_one_letter_code
_entity_poly.pdbx_strand_id
1 'polypeptide(L)'
;MNKLVLLVVLFALFPLSYASGLGLGSETTKLNIGDKKIGVTTQITPTEFSEESQKKIIFTVTDTIESKNIDAVLFVTMYHDGNQVFKDNFVTDNGIVQINVKPTKDSEVKISGTRDKNTQYWISKPEMPLTISGPVLNSGGLYRFDVQIKELDSTALQNQVFSSYISVVTNYTYEKQDKAGKSIPFEIKSYYEKISSFEYSPQTNSVSFEMPFDWSEQNISHIDVVHEELHFPKEFADFMVPSYSGTVNGVSLFKSAVTIDDYSIEQQRIVHLVLSQDTIRYLRQAQKSAGTDNPQNMHFTLEVGNNLVFPVIAQTKDGAIQVDLSWDPKTIEPGKNAKFIFTFRDAKTGDLLRDTSYDFVIIQNGNEIYKKSSNAKIGGDYVDYTFTDSQKGPTTIQFKNLRGTDQQTQISLVVAPEFGTLTMLILVLAITTGMIASRQKFFR
;
A
#
# COMPACT_ATOMS: atom_id res chain seq x y z
N MET A 1 -27.20 -5.08 -47.96
CA MET A 1 -26.48 -3.82 -48.23
C MET A 1 -26.55 -2.95 -46.99
N ASN A 2 -25.38 -2.67 -46.43
CA ASN A 2 -25.00 -1.75 -45.34
C ASN A 2 -25.79 -1.83 -44.01
N LYS A 3 -25.33 -2.72 -43.11
CA LYS A 3 -25.59 -2.61 -41.68
C LYS A 3 -24.61 -1.61 -41.08
N LEU A 4 -25.15 -0.54 -40.50
CA LEU A 4 -24.44 0.45 -39.70
C LEU A 4 -23.93 -0.26 -38.42
N VAL A 5 -22.62 -0.41 -38.27
CA VAL A 5 -22.00 -0.91 -37.04
C VAL A 5 -21.87 0.30 -36.10
N LEU A 6 -22.75 0.39 -35.11
CA LEU A 6 -22.66 1.37 -34.04
C LEU A 6 -21.60 0.87 -33.05
N LEU A 7 -20.39 1.41 -33.13
CA LEU A 7 -19.33 1.16 -32.16
C LEU A 7 -19.60 2.02 -30.93
N VAL A 8 -20.26 1.43 -29.93
CA VAL A 8 -20.42 2.05 -28.61
C VAL A 8 -19.08 1.91 -27.88
N VAL A 9 -18.29 2.97 -27.89
CA VAL A 9 -17.14 3.10 -26.98
C VAL A 9 -17.72 3.30 -25.59
N LEU A 10 -17.68 2.25 -24.77
CA LEU A 10 -18.03 2.33 -23.36
C LEU A 10 -16.90 3.11 -22.67
N PHE A 11 -17.10 4.41 -22.44
CA PHE A 11 -16.27 5.17 -21.50
C PHE A 11 -16.44 4.52 -20.13
N ALA A 12 -15.42 3.79 -19.68
CA ALA A 12 -15.33 3.38 -18.29
C ALA A 12 -15.20 4.66 -17.45
N LEU A 13 -16.34 5.12 -16.92
CA LEU A 13 -16.36 6.06 -15.80
C LEU A 13 -15.77 5.32 -14.61
N PHE A 14 -14.45 5.44 -14.42
CA PHE A 14 -13.83 5.03 -13.17
C PHE A 14 -14.42 5.89 -12.05
N PRO A 15 -15.02 5.29 -11.00
CA PRO A 15 -15.36 6.05 -9.82
C PRO A 15 -14.05 6.57 -9.23
N LEU A 16 -13.89 7.89 -9.19
CA LEU A 16 -12.82 8.56 -8.44
C LEU A 16 -12.99 8.18 -6.97
N SER A 17 -12.20 7.20 -6.53
CA SER A 17 -12.04 6.90 -5.11
C SER A 17 -11.36 8.11 -4.46
N TYR A 18 -12.15 8.87 -3.72
CA TYR A 18 -11.69 9.96 -2.89
C TYR A 18 -10.90 9.40 -1.70
N ALA A 19 -9.57 9.48 -1.77
CA ALA A 19 -8.70 9.44 -0.62
C ALA A 19 -7.57 10.45 -0.85
N SER A 20 -7.51 11.47 0.00
CA SER A 20 -6.42 12.43 0.04
C SER A 20 -5.34 11.82 0.93
N GLY A 21 -4.52 10.98 0.32
CA GLY A 21 -3.24 10.54 0.80
C GLY A 21 -2.29 10.46 -0.41
N LEU A 22 -0.99 10.66 -0.22
CA LEU A 22 0.10 10.42 -1.16
C LEU A 22 -0.19 9.10 -1.87
N GLY A 23 -0.72 9.19 -3.09
CA GLY A 23 -1.17 8.00 -3.79
C GLY A 23 -0.06 7.46 -4.65
N LEU A 24 0.11 6.15 -4.59
CA LEU A 24 0.87 5.40 -5.57
C LEU A 24 0.35 5.77 -6.98
N GLY A 25 1.14 6.58 -7.68
CA GLY A 25 0.81 7.12 -9.01
C GLY A 25 -0.22 8.24 -9.11
N SER A 26 -0.96 8.65 -8.06
CA SER A 26 -1.95 9.73 -8.20
C SER A 26 -2.32 10.42 -6.89
N GLU A 27 -2.51 11.73 -6.89
CA GLU A 27 -3.02 12.50 -5.74
C GLU A 27 -4.00 13.58 -6.20
N THR A 28 -5.02 13.89 -5.38
CA THR A 28 -5.97 14.98 -5.64
C THR A 28 -5.95 16.04 -4.55
N THR A 29 -5.56 17.26 -4.93
CA THR A 29 -5.67 18.45 -4.07
C THR A 29 -7.01 19.14 -4.27
N LYS A 30 -7.69 19.50 -3.17
CA LYS A 30 -8.96 20.24 -3.18
C LYS A 30 -8.73 21.70 -2.77
N LEU A 31 -9.30 22.63 -3.54
CA LEU A 31 -9.15 24.07 -3.37
C LEU A 31 -10.52 24.74 -3.40
N ASN A 32 -10.69 25.82 -2.63
CA ASN A 32 -11.85 26.68 -2.74
C ASN A 32 -11.45 27.94 -3.52
N ILE A 33 -12.08 28.20 -4.66
CA ILE A 33 -11.80 29.36 -5.52
C ILE A 33 -13.11 30.10 -5.75
N GLY A 34 -13.31 31.20 -5.02
CA GLY A 34 -14.62 31.86 -4.94
C GLY A 34 -15.65 30.88 -4.41
N ASP A 35 -16.75 30.71 -5.15
CA ASP A 35 -17.83 29.77 -4.80
C ASP A 35 -17.61 28.35 -5.35
N LYS A 36 -16.57 28.13 -6.17
CA LYS A 36 -16.27 26.82 -6.76
C LYS A 36 -15.35 26.00 -5.86
N LYS A 37 -15.61 24.70 -5.78
CA LYS A 37 -14.71 23.72 -5.15
C LYS A 37 -13.94 22.96 -6.22
N ILE A 38 -12.69 23.31 -6.40
CA ILE A 38 -11.85 22.77 -7.48
C ILE A 38 -11.02 21.61 -6.96
N GLY A 39 -11.00 20.51 -7.71
CA GLY A 39 -10.11 19.37 -7.50
C GLY A 39 -9.06 19.35 -8.60
N VAL A 40 -7.78 19.31 -8.21
CA VAL A 40 -6.68 19.07 -9.15
C VAL A 40 -6.05 17.72 -8.85
N THR A 41 -6.25 16.78 -9.76
CA THR A 41 -5.62 15.47 -9.72
C THR A 41 -4.31 15.50 -10.50
N THR A 42 -3.22 15.06 -9.88
CA THR A 42 -1.91 14.86 -10.52
C THR A 42 -1.62 13.38 -10.55
N GLN A 43 -1.24 12.83 -11.71
CA GLN A 43 -1.03 11.41 -11.90
C GLN A 43 0.24 11.12 -12.70
N ILE A 44 0.99 10.09 -12.28
CA ILE A 44 2.04 9.43 -13.05
C ILE A 44 1.56 8.01 -13.38
N THR A 45 1.69 7.61 -14.64
CA THR A 45 1.36 6.24 -15.07
C THR A 45 2.43 5.68 -16.00
N PRO A 46 2.80 4.38 -15.90
CA PRO A 46 2.39 3.45 -14.84
C PRO A 46 3.02 3.79 -13.47
N THR A 47 2.52 3.16 -12.41
CA THR A 47 3.01 3.28 -11.03
C THR A 47 4.32 2.54 -10.78
N GLU A 48 4.67 1.60 -11.66
CA GLU A 48 5.91 0.84 -11.66
C GLU A 48 6.48 0.88 -13.07
N PHE A 49 7.76 1.24 -13.20
CA PHE A 49 8.37 1.44 -14.51
C PHE A 49 9.03 0.15 -15.00
N SER A 50 8.58 -0.32 -16.17
CA SER A 50 9.35 -1.24 -17.01
C SER A 50 9.98 -0.51 -18.19
N GLU A 51 10.98 -1.11 -18.84
CA GLU A 51 11.63 -0.52 -20.02
C GLU A 51 10.65 -0.25 -21.18
N GLU A 52 9.60 -1.06 -21.31
CA GLU A 52 8.61 -0.97 -22.38
C GLU A 52 7.43 -0.04 -22.04
N SER A 53 7.39 0.49 -20.83
CA SER A 53 6.27 1.29 -20.34
C SER A 53 6.19 2.66 -21.02
N GLN A 54 5.07 2.96 -21.70
CA GLN A 54 4.76 4.33 -22.11
C GLN A 54 4.38 5.16 -20.87
N LYS A 55 5.35 5.93 -20.37
CA LYS A 55 5.18 6.78 -19.19
C LYS A 55 4.37 8.04 -19.54
N LYS A 56 3.53 8.50 -18.63
CA LYS A 56 2.73 9.71 -18.78
C LYS A 56 2.61 10.48 -17.47
N ILE A 57 2.50 11.80 -17.59
CA ILE A 57 2.07 12.70 -16.52
C ILE A 57 0.71 13.27 -16.94
N ILE A 58 -0.25 13.23 -16.03
CA ILE A 58 -1.62 13.69 -16.29
C ILE A 58 -2.04 14.66 -15.19
N PHE A 59 -2.61 15.80 -15.57
CA PHE A 59 -3.29 16.72 -14.67
C PHE A 59 -4.76 16.80 -15.07
N THR A 60 -5.66 16.70 -14.10
CA THR A 60 -7.11 16.82 -14.31
C THR A 60 -7.67 17.86 -13.35
N VAL A 61 -8.35 18.87 -13.88
CA VAL A 61 -9.00 19.94 -13.12
C VAL A 61 -10.51 19.73 -13.17
N THR A 62 -11.14 19.66 -12.01
CA THR A 62 -12.57 19.35 -11.86
C THR A 62 -13.28 20.32 -10.93
N ASP A 63 -14.55 20.60 -11.22
CA ASP A 63 -15.50 21.05 -10.20
C ASP A 63 -15.92 19.83 -9.38
N THR A 64 -15.59 19.81 -8.10
CA THR A 64 -15.89 18.67 -7.22
C THR A 64 -17.35 18.63 -6.78
N ILE A 65 -18.11 19.71 -6.92
CA ILE A 65 -19.55 19.74 -6.66
C ILE A 65 -20.29 19.19 -7.89
N GLU A 66 -19.99 19.72 -9.07
CA GLU A 66 -20.67 19.31 -10.30
C GLU A 66 -20.11 18.02 -10.90
N SER A 67 -18.95 17.56 -10.44
CA SER A 67 -18.20 16.42 -11.00
C SER A 67 -17.93 16.58 -12.50
N LYS A 68 -17.56 17.80 -12.92
CA LYS A 68 -17.24 18.13 -14.32
C LYS A 68 -15.83 18.65 -14.46
N ASN A 69 -15.21 18.40 -15.59
CA ASN A 69 -13.91 18.99 -15.91
C ASN A 69 -14.06 20.51 -16.14
N ILE A 70 -13.06 21.27 -15.71
CA ILE A 70 -13.00 22.73 -15.90
C ILE A 70 -11.71 23.08 -16.63
N ASP A 71 -11.81 23.93 -17.65
CA ASP A 71 -10.63 24.42 -18.35
C ASP A 71 -9.83 25.41 -17.50
N ALA A 72 -8.51 25.23 -17.50
CA ALA A 72 -7.57 25.97 -16.69
C ALA A 72 -6.23 26.19 -17.41
N VAL A 73 -5.51 27.19 -16.93
CA VAL A 73 -4.08 27.36 -17.21
C VAL A 73 -3.31 27.02 -15.94
N LEU A 74 -2.51 25.97 -16.01
CA LEU A 74 -1.67 25.47 -14.92
C LEU A 74 -0.23 25.92 -15.12
N PHE A 75 0.39 26.41 -14.06
CA PHE A 75 1.84 26.60 -13.98
C PHE A 75 2.41 25.53 -13.05
N VAL A 76 3.24 24.67 -13.61
CA VAL A 76 3.68 23.43 -12.95
C VAL A 76 5.19 23.42 -12.87
N THR A 77 5.70 23.14 -11.66
CA THR A 77 7.10 22.80 -11.43
C THR A 77 7.18 21.39 -10.88
N MET A 78 7.92 20.51 -11.55
CA MET A 78 8.16 19.14 -11.08
C MET A 78 9.54 19.03 -10.44
N TYR A 79 9.63 18.32 -9.32
CA TYR A 79 10.88 18.00 -8.62
C TYR A 79 11.02 16.50 -8.43
N HIS A 80 12.27 16.04 -8.44
CA HIS A 80 12.66 14.67 -8.14
C HIS A 80 14.07 14.67 -7.55
N ASP A 81 14.33 13.86 -6.52
CA ASP A 81 15.59 13.86 -5.76
C ASP A 81 15.99 15.27 -5.28
N GLY A 82 15.01 16.09 -4.89
CA GLY A 82 15.23 17.49 -4.48
C GLY A 82 15.59 18.47 -5.61
N ASN A 83 15.77 18.00 -6.83
CA ASN A 83 16.13 18.82 -7.99
C ASN A 83 14.90 19.18 -8.83
N GLN A 84 14.87 20.41 -9.37
CA GLN A 84 13.84 20.80 -10.32
C GLN A 84 14.04 20.07 -11.65
N VAL A 85 13.04 19.29 -12.07
CA VAL A 85 13.03 18.53 -13.33
C VAL A 85 12.56 19.43 -14.48
N PHE A 86 11.39 20.04 -14.36
CA PHE A 86 10.88 21.00 -15.35
C PHE A 86 10.01 22.06 -14.69
N LYS A 87 9.77 23.15 -15.43
CA LYS A 87 8.87 24.23 -15.05
C LYS A 87 8.24 24.87 -16.28
N ASP A 88 6.93 24.79 -16.43
CA ASP A 88 6.24 25.35 -17.60
C ASP A 88 4.75 25.65 -17.35
N ASN A 89 4.10 26.30 -18.33
CA ASN A 89 2.67 26.59 -18.33
C ASN A 89 1.94 25.65 -19.30
N PHE A 90 0.82 25.09 -18.85
CA PHE A 90 -0.01 24.15 -19.59
C PHE A 90 -1.45 24.63 -19.61
N VAL A 91 -2.04 24.65 -20.79
CA VAL A 91 -3.47 24.88 -21.01
C VAL A 91 -4.16 23.52 -21.09
N THR A 92 -5.17 23.32 -20.27
CA THR A 92 -5.99 22.11 -20.33
C THR A 92 -6.89 22.10 -21.56
N ASP A 93 -7.27 20.93 -22.03
CA ASP A 93 -8.36 20.71 -22.98
C ASP A 93 -9.40 19.83 -22.32
N ASN A 94 -10.62 20.36 -22.13
CA ASN A 94 -11.66 19.75 -21.30
C ASN A 94 -11.11 19.39 -19.90
N GLY A 95 -10.42 20.34 -19.27
CA GLY A 95 -9.80 20.23 -17.95
C GLY A 95 -8.65 19.23 -17.81
N ILE A 96 -8.14 18.66 -18.91
CA ILE A 96 -7.06 17.66 -18.88
C ILE A 96 -5.79 18.18 -19.55
N VAL A 97 -4.64 17.94 -18.91
CA VAL A 97 -3.31 17.98 -19.53
C VAL A 97 -2.73 16.58 -19.50
N GLN A 98 -2.35 16.04 -20.66
CA GLN A 98 -1.66 14.76 -20.80
C GLN A 98 -0.31 14.97 -21.48
N ILE A 99 0.74 14.50 -20.82
CA ILE A 99 2.12 14.58 -21.30
C ILE A 99 2.68 13.17 -21.40
N ASN A 100 3.00 12.72 -22.60
CA ASN A 100 3.77 11.50 -22.82
C ASN A 100 5.23 11.76 -22.46
N VAL A 101 5.82 10.90 -21.64
CA VAL A 101 7.21 11.01 -21.22
C VAL A 101 8.06 10.04 -22.02
N LYS A 102 9.16 10.54 -22.58
CA LYS A 102 10.21 9.78 -23.25
C LYS A 102 11.52 9.97 -22.47
N PRO A 103 11.78 9.13 -21.46
CA PRO A 103 13.01 9.24 -20.68
C PRO A 103 14.23 9.06 -21.61
N THR A 104 15.19 9.98 -21.53
CA THR A 104 16.48 9.89 -22.23
C THR A 104 17.63 10.17 -21.26
N LYS A 105 18.86 9.88 -21.70
CA LYS A 105 20.09 10.23 -20.94
C LYS A 105 20.54 11.68 -21.17
N ASP A 106 19.83 12.42 -22.02
CA ASP A 106 20.13 13.82 -22.25
C ASP A 106 19.90 14.59 -20.95
N SER A 107 20.78 15.52 -20.62
CA SER A 107 20.65 16.34 -19.41
C SER A 107 19.57 17.43 -19.55
N GLU A 108 19.18 17.76 -20.78
CA GLU A 108 18.23 18.82 -21.08
C GLU A 108 16.81 18.26 -21.21
N VAL A 109 15.86 18.87 -20.51
CA VAL A 109 14.43 18.56 -20.65
C VAL A 109 13.83 19.36 -21.80
N LYS A 110 13.14 18.68 -22.72
CA LYS A 110 12.48 19.28 -23.88
C LYS A 110 11.02 18.91 -23.91
N ILE A 111 10.14 19.91 -23.99
CA ILE A 111 8.71 19.71 -24.23
C ILE A 111 8.44 20.01 -25.71
N SER A 112 7.57 19.21 -26.33
CA SER A 112 7.15 19.31 -27.71
C SER A 112 5.65 19.05 -27.83
N GLY A 113 5.01 19.67 -28.81
CA GLY A 113 3.57 19.60 -29.01
C GLY A 113 3.01 20.93 -29.50
N THR A 114 1.72 21.13 -29.28
CA THR A 114 1.02 22.34 -29.71
C THR A 114 1.25 23.46 -28.68
N ARG A 115 1.50 24.68 -29.16
CA ARG A 115 1.50 25.90 -28.33
C ARG A 115 0.36 26.82 -28.71
N ASP A 116 -0.17 27.52 -27.73
CA ASP A 116 -1.06 28.64 -27.98
C ASP A 116 -0.32 29.76 -28.71
N LYS A 117 -0.97 30.37 -29.72
CA LYS A 117 -0.31 31.36 -30.59
C LYS A 117 0.06 32.64 -29.85
N ASN A 118 -0.74 33.03 -28.85
CA ASN A 118 -0.59 34.31 -28.18
C ASN A 118 0.27 34.18 -26.93
N THR A 119 -0.03 33.21 -26.08
CA THR A 119 0.62 33.01 -24.78
C THR A 119 1.86 32.13 -24.85
N GLN A 120 2.03 31.36 -25.93
CA GLN A 120 3.08 30.34 -26.09
C GLN A 120 3.01 29.19 -25.06
N TYR A 121 1.94 29.11 -24.27
CA TYR A 121 1.71 28.01 -23.33
C TYR A 121 1.43 26.70 -24.08
N TRP A 122 1.78 25.58 -23.47
CA TRP A 122 1.57 24.26 -24.08
C TRP A 122 0.10 23.87 -24.02
N ILE A 123 -0.48 23.47 -25.15
CA ILE A 123 -1.84 22.97 -25.23
C ILE A 123 -1.76 21.45 -25.38
N SER A 124 -2.33 20.74 -24.41
CA SER A 124 -2.52 19.30 -24.50
C SER A 124 -3.93 18.99 -24.99
N LYS A 125 -4.07 18.18 -26.04
CA LYS A 125 -5.37 17.56 -26.39
C LYS A 125 -5.26 16.05 -26.23
N PRO A 126 -6.30 15.32 -25.80
CA PRO A 126 -6.23 13.86 -25.68
C PRO A 126 -5.77 13.16 -26.97
N GLU A 127 -6.24 13.65 -28.12
CA GLU A 127 -5.89 13.17 -29.47
C GLU A 127 -4.46 13.56 -29.91
N MET A 128 -3.88 14.58 -29.27
CA MET A 128 -2.56 15.15 -29.59
C MET A 128 -1.83 15.54 -28.29
N PRO A 129 -1.39 14.54 -27.50
CA PRO A 129 -0.74 14.80 -26.22
C PRO A 129 0.61 15.48 -26.41
N LEU A 130 1.03 16.22 -25.40
CA LEU A 130 2.38 16.77 -25.34
C LEU A 130 3.38 15.63 -25.18
N THR A 131 4.62 15.86 -25.62
CA THR A 131 5.74 14.95 -25.36
C THR A 131 6.84 15.69 -24.62
N ILE A 132 7.29 15.13 -23.50
CA ILE A 132 8.46 15.58 -22.76
C ILE A 132 9.58 14.53 -22.89
N SER A 133 10.79 14.97 -23.19
CA SER A 133 11.99 14.14 -23.26
C SER A 133 13.11 14.70 -22.40
N GLY A 134 14.07 13.87 -22.01
CA GLY A 134 15.16 14.22 -21.08
C GLY A 134 15.17 13.26 -19.87
N PRO A 135 15.82 13.63 -18.76
CA PRO A 135 15.93 12.79 -17.57
C PRO A 135 14.66 12.91 -16.71
N VAL A 136 13.49 12.71 -17.32
CA VAL A 136 12.16 12.81 -16.71
C VAL A 136 11.57 11.41 -16.57
N LEU A 137 11.10 11.05 -15.37
CA LEU A 137 10.62 9.70 -15.05
C LEU A 137 11.60 8.59 -15.46
N ASN A 138 12.90 8.82 -15.29
CA ASN A 138 13.96 7.85 -15.61
C ASN A 138 14.24 6.88 -14.45
N SER A 139 13.72 7.15 -13.25
CA SER A 139 13.79 6.29 -12.06
C SER A 139 12.47 6.37 -11.28
N GLY A 140 12.17 5.42 -10.40
CA GLY A 140 11.03 5.56 -9.48
C GLY A 140 11.37 6.51 -8.32
N GLY A 141 10.54 6.54 -7.28
CA GLY A 141 10.69 7.34 -6.07
C GLY A 141 9.62 8.41 -5.95
N LEU A 142 9.83 9.36 -5.05
CA LEU A 142 8.88 10.43 -4.79
C LEU A 142 9.07 11.58 -5.79
N TYR A 143 7.95 12.05 -6.33
CA TYR A 143 7.88 13.19 -7.23
C TYR A 143 7.02 14.29 -6.61
N ARG A 144 7.56 15.50 -6.48
CA ARG A 144 6.79 16.66 -6.03
C ARG A 144 6.40 17.53 -7.22
N PHE A 145 5.12 17.86 -7.32
CA PHE A 145 4.58 18.82 -8.27
C PHE A 145 4.07 20.04 -7.54
N ASP A 146 4.73 21.18 -7.74
CA ASP A 146 4.20 22.47 -7.31
C ASP A 146 3.34 23.03 -8.43
N VAL A 147 2.04 23.17 -8.18
CA VAL A 147 1.03 23.55 -9.17
C VAL A 147 0.36 24.86 -8.76
N GLN A 148 0.23 25.77 -9.71
CA GLN A 148 -0.54 27.01 -9.58
C GLN A 148 -1.59 27.08 -10.68
N ILE A 149 -2.84 27.37 -10.31
CA ILE A 149 -3.89 27.68 -11.29
C ILE A 149 -3.81 29.18 -11.60
N LYS A 150 -3.38 29.52 -12.82
CA LYS A 150 -3.28 30.91 -13.31
C LYS A 150 -4.59 31.43 -13.86
N GLU A 151 -5.35 30.56 -14.51
CA GLU A 151 -6.65 30.89 -15.08
C GLU A 151 -7.59 29.71 -14.90
N LEU A 152 -8.88 29.98 -14.74
CA LEU A 152 -9.95 28.99 -14.64
C LEU A 152 -11.17 29.52 -15.41
N ASP A 153 -11.71 28.74 -16.34
CA ASP A 153 -12.78 29.19 -17.27
C ASP A 153 -12.48 30.55 -17.90
N SER A 154 -11.26 30.73 -18.41
CA SER A 154 -10.76 31.99 -19.01
C SER A 154 -10.75 33.20 -18.05
N THR A 155 -10.92 32.98 -16.75
CA THR A 155 -10.81 34.02 -15.72
C THR A 155 -9.45 33.91 -15.04
N ALA A 156 -8.67 34.99 -15.08
CA ALA A 156 -7.39 35.05 -14.38
C ALA A 156 -7.57 34.96 -12.86
N LEU A 157 -6.71 34.19 -12.22
CA LEU A 157 -6.71 33.94 -10.79
C LEU A 157 -5.36 34.32 -10.19
N GLN A 158 -5.38 34.95 -9.02
CA GLN A 158 -4.24 34.96 -8.12
C GLN A 158 -4.48 33.87 -7.08
N ASN A 159 -4.09 32.64 -7.41
CA ASN A 159 -4.20 31.51 -6.49
C ASN A 159 -2.83 31.13 -5.90
N GLN A 160 -2.87 30.49 -4.74
CA GLN A 160 -1.70 29.96 -4.06
C GLN A 160 -1.18 28.72 -4.79
N VAL A 161 0.14 28.52 -4.72
CA VAL A 161 0.79 27.29 -5.15
C VAL A 161 0.44 26.21 -4.14
N PHE A 162 0.07 25.02 -4.63
CA PHE A 162 -0.05 23.82 -3.81
C PHE A 162 0.90 22.76 -4.32
N SER A 163 1.28 21.82 -3.45
CA SER A 163 2.18 20.72 -3.79
C SER A 163 1.41 19.40 -3.76
N SER A 164 1.56 18.61 -4.82
CA SER A 164 1.17 17.21 -4.86
C SER A 164 2.44 16.35 -4.84
N TYR A 165 2.38 15.19 -4.22
CA TYR A 165 3.47 14.24 -4.07
C TYR A 165 3.03 12.87 -4.58
N ILE A 166 3.74 12.36 -5.58
CA ILE A 166 3.38 11.13 -6.28
C ILE A 166 4.53 10.13 -6.16
N SER A 167 4.27 8.98 -5.56
CA SER A 167 5.24 7.89 -5.47
C SER A 167 5.14 6.97 -6.70
N VAL A 168 6.29 6.58 -7.22
CA VAL A 168 6.45 5.53 -8.22
C VAL A 168 7.32 4.44 -7.63
N VAL A 169 6.91 3.20 -7.78
CA VAL A 169 7.64 2.03 -7.27
C VAL A 169 9.09 2.02 -7.74
N THR A 170 10.00 1.69 -6.82
CA THR A 170 11.43 1.46 -7.11
C THR A 170 11.84 0.07 -6.68
N ASN A 171 12.50 -0.66 -7.58
CA ASN A 171 13.09 -1.96 -7.31
C ASN A 171 14.61 -1.86 -7.32
N TYR A 172 15.25 -2.48 -6.34
CA TYR A 172 16.70 -2.54 -6.19
C TYR A 172 17.14 -3.97 -6.00
N THR A 173 18.18 -4.40 -6.71
CA THR A 173 18.75 -5.74 -6.55
C THR A 173 20.15 -5.64 -5.98
N TYR A 174 20.47 -6.57 -5.08
CA TYR A 174 21.74 -6.65 -4.39
C TYR A 174 22.22 -8.11 -4.34
N GLU A 175 23.51 -8.31 -4.55
CA GLU A 175 24.16 -9.60 -4.31
C GLU A 175 24.97 -9.52 -3.02
N LYS A 176 24.64 -10.34 -2.02
CA LYS A 176 25.38 -10.41 -0.75
C LYS A 176 25.82 -11.85 -0.50
N GLN A 177 26.81 -12.04 0.35
CA GLN A 177 27.32 -13.38 0.67
C GLN A 177 26.76 -13.89 1.99
N ASP A 178 26.43 -15.18 2.07
CA ASP A 178 26.11 -15.87 3.32
C ASP A 178 27.37 -16.23 4.13
N LYS A 179 27.20 -16.91 5.27
CA LYS A 179 28.31 -17.37 6.13
C LYS A 179 29.30 -18.30 5.40
N ALA A 180 28.84 -19.02 4.39
CA ALA A 180 29.65 -19.94 3.60
C ALA A 180 30.27 -19.28 2.36
N GLY A 181 30.04 -17.98 2.15
CA GLY A 181 30.52 -17.24 0.98
C GLY A 181 29.68 -17.45 -0.28
N LYS A 182 28.51 -18.08 -0.19
CA LYS A 182 27.59 -18.24 -1.31
C LYS A 182 26.89 -16.91 -1.61
N SER A 183 26.82 -16.52 -2.89
CA SER A 183 26.06 -15.34 -3.31
C SER A 183 24.56 -15.59 -3.14
N ILE A 184 23.87 -14.62 -2.55
CA ILE A 184 22.45 -14.58 -2.30
C ILE A 184 21.90 -13.29 -2.91
N PRO A 185 20.95 -13.39 -3.86
CA PRO A 185 20.24 -12.23 -4.38
C PRO A 185 19.24 -11.72 -3.33
N PHE A 186 19.24 -10.42 -3.10
CA PHE A 186 18.20 -9.69 -2.41
C PHE A 186 17.58 -8.69 -3.35
N GLU A 187 16.28 -8.47 -3.21
CA GLU A 187 15.58 -7.38 -3.87
C GLU A 187 14.82 -6.56 -2.83
N ILE A 188 14.88 -5.23 -2.96
CA ILE A 188 14.03 -4.30 -2.21
C ILE A 188 13.12 -3.58 -3.16
N LYS A 189 11.83 -3.62 -2.85
CA LYS A 189 10.79 -2.89 -3.55
C LYS A 189 10.18 -1.85 -2.62
N SER A 190 10.39 -0.58 -2.95
CA SER A 190 9.79 0.56 -2.23
C SER A 190 8.59 1.10 -2.98
N TYR A 191 7.54 1.38 -2.23
CA TYR A 191 6.31 2.02 -2.71
C TYR A 191 6.22 3.50 -2.33
N TYR A 192 7.27 4.06 -1.69
CA TYR A 192 7.27 5.45 -1.23
C TYR A 192 8.38 6.29 -1.88
N GLU A 193 9.65 6.00 -1.54
CA GLU A 193 10.82 6.76 -1.97
C GLU A 193 12.03 5.83 -2.16
N LYS A 194 13.01 6.28 -2.93
CA LYS A 194 14.27 5.58 -3.15
C LYS A 194 14.94 5.15 -1.86
N ILE A 195 15.39 3.90 -1.84
CA ILE A 195 16.19 3.36 -0.75
C ILE A 195 17.68 3.44 -1.06
N SER A 196 18.48 3.38 0.00
CA SER A 196 19.94 3.44 -0.04
C SER A 196 20.55 2.62 1.10
N SER A 197 21.88 2.52 1.12
CA SER A 197 22.63 1.91 2.23
C SER A 197 22.21 0.48 2.59
N PHE A 198 21.91 -0.34 1.58
CA PHE A 198 21.52 -1.73 1.80
C PHE A 198 22.69 -2.59 2.31
N GLU A 199 22.49 -3.20 3.47
CA GLU A 199 23.42 -4.13 4.08
C GLU A 199 22.76 -5.42 4.53
N TYR A 200 23.52 -6.51 4.42
CA TYR A 200 23.19 -7.81 4.99
C TYR A 200 24.35 -8.24 5.89
N SER A 201 24.06 -8.56 7.15
CA SER A 201 25.04 -9.17 8.06
C SER A 201 24.74 -10.66 8.23
N PRO A 202 25.63 -11.54 7.71
CA PRO A 202 25.52 -12.98 7.96
C PRO A 202 25.69 -13.32 9.44
N GLN A 203 26.42 -12.54 10.23
CA GLN A 203 26.70 -12.90 11.62
C GLN A 203 25.45 -12.81 12.49
N THR A 204 24.62 -11.79 12.26
CA THR A 204 23.39 -11.53 13.01
C THR A 204 22.14 -11.95 12.26
N ASN A 205 22.25 -12.42 11.01
CA ASN A 205 21.13 -12.66 10.10
C ASN A 205 20.19 -11.44 10.05
N SER A 206 20.77 -10.26 9.80
CA SER A 206 20.03 -8.99 9.77
C SER A 206 20.23 -8.27 8.45
N VAL A 207 19.17 -7.61 8.00
CA VAL A 207 19.17 -6.72 6.83
C VAL A 207 18.89 -5.29 7.30
N SER A 208 19.58 -4.30 6.72
CA SER A 208 19.29 -2.89 6.97
C SER A 208 19.33 -2.08 5.68
N PHE A 209 18.53 -1.02 5.63
CA PHE A 209 18.52 -0.05 4.53
C PHE A 209 17.94 1.28 5.01
N GLU A 210 18.13 2.34 4.23
CA GLU A 210 17.68 3.69 4.55
C GLU A 210 16.82 4.30 3.46
N MET A 211 15.83 5.07 3.88
CA MET A 211 14.97 5.84 2.99
C MET A 211 14.83 7.28 3.51
N PRO A 212 15.00 8.32 2.68
CA PRO A 212 14.70 9.69 3.08
C PRO A 212 13.25 9.84 3.52
N PHE A 213 13.00 10.59 4.60
CA PHE A 213 11.64 10.78 5.09
C PHE A 213 11.43 12.14 5.75
N ASP A 214 10.40 12.87 5.33
CA ASP A 214 9.97 14.09 6.01
C ASP A 214 9.06 13.76 7.20
N TRP A 215 9.58 13.94 8.43
CA TRP A 215 8.84 13.69 9.67
C TRP A 215 7.88 14.82 10.07
N SER A 216 7.66 15.82 9.21
CA SER A 216 6.68 16.88 9.44
C SER A 216 5.25 16.30 9.55
N GLU A 217 4.42 16.86 10.43
CA GLU A 217 3.01 16.43 10.51
C GLU A 217 2.26 16.71 9.20
N GLN A 218 2.70 17.71 8.44
CA GLN A 218 2.15 17.98 7.11
C GLN A 218 2.35 16.77 6.19
N ASN A 219 3.56 16.21 6.12
CA ASN A 219 3.82 15.00 5.34
C ASN A 219 3.08 13.79 5.92
N ILE A 220 3.21 13.52 7.23
CA ILE A 220 2.60 12.36 7.89
C ILE A 220 1.07 12.33 7.73
N SER A 221 0.41 13.48 7.78
CA SER A 221 -1.06 13.55 7.60
C SER A 221 -1.52 13.19 6.19
N HIS A 222 -0.64 13.31 5.21
CA HIS A 222 -0.92 12.97 3.82
C HIS A 222 -0.41 11.59 3.44
N ILE A 223 0.41 10.89 4.23
CA ILE A 223 0.86 9.53 3.86
C ILE A 223 -0.21 8.53 4.24
N ASP A 224 -0.65 7.63 3.36
CA ASP A 224 -1.51 6.51 3.79
C ASP A 224 -0.70 5.47 4.57
N VAL A 225 0.32 4.91 3.91
CA VAL A 225 1.31 3.99 4.48
C VAL A 225 2.70 4.23 3.88
N VAL A 226 3.75 3.92 4.63
CA VAL A 226 5.07 3.61 4.06
C VAL A 226 5.14 2.10 3.91
N HIS A 227 5.37 1.61 2.70
CA HIS A 227 5.42 0.18 2.38
C HIS A 227 6.72 -0.15 1.66
N GLU A 228 7.48 -1.04 2.30
CA GLU A 228 8.72 -1.62 1.76
C GLU A 228 8.60 -3.14 1.73
N GLU A 229 9.20 -3.77 0.72
CA GLU A 229 9.25 -5.22 0.58
C GLU A 229 10.70 -5.68 0.47
N LEU A 230 11.07 -6.66 1.28
CA LEU A 230 12.36 -7.36 1.17
C LEU A 230 12.12 -8.75 0.58
N HIS A 231 12.74 -9.00 -0.56
CA HIS A 231 12.66 -10.24 -1.31
C HIS A 231 14.00 -10.99 -1.23
N PHE A 232 13.94 -12.31 -1.07
CA PHE A 232 15.09 -13.20 -1.10
C PHE A 232 14.65 -14.63 -1.45
N PRO A 233 15.57 -15.52 -1.89
CA PRO A 233 15.23 -16.90 -2.19
C PRO A 233 14.56 -17.61 -1.02
N LYS A 234 13.47 -18.32 -1.29
CA LYS A 234 12.66 -18.98 -0.26
C LYS A 234 13.44 -20.06 0.50
N GLU A 235 14.36 -20.71 -0.19
CA GLU A 235 15.28 -21.73 0.33
C GLU A 235 16.51 -21.15 1.04
N PHE A 236 16.62 -19.83 1.20
CA PHE A 236 17.75 -19.23 1.89
C PHE A 236 17.70 -19.53 3.40
N ALA A 237 18.50 -20.50 3.83
CA ALA A 237 18.43 -21.09 5.17
C ALA A 237 18.58 -20.07 6.32
N ASP A 238 19.45 -19.05 6.18
CA ASP A 238 19.65 -18.04 7.22
C ASP A 238 18.39 -17.20 7.49
N PHE A 239 17.50 -17.09 6.50
CA PHE A 239 16.22 -16.37 6.57
C PHE A 239 15.01 -17.32 6.48
N MET A 240 15.20 -18.64 6.50
CA MET A 240 14.11 -19.61 6.54
C MET A 240 13.57 -19.75 7.98
N VAL A 241 13.09 -18.64 8.53
CA VAL A 241 12.64 -18.50 9.92
C VAL A 241 11.15 -18.23 10.01
N PRO A 242 10.53 -18.43 11.18
CA PRO A 242 9.09 -18.31 11.29
C PRO A 242 8.57 -16.90 11.58
N SER A 243 9.44 -15.96 11.89
CA SER A 243 9.06 -14.56 12.09
C SER A 243 10.26 -13.65 11.87
N TYR A 244 9.98 -12.36 11.76
CA TYR A 244 10.98 -11.31 11.77
C TYR A 244 10.58 -10.23 12.75
N SER A 245 11.56 -9.52 13.28
CA SER A 245 11.36 -8.26 13.98
C SER A 245 11.95 -7.12 13.15
N GLY A 246 11.16 -6.07 12.98
CA GLY A 246 11.58 -4.85 12.33
C GLY A 246 11.83 -3.73 13.34
N THR A 247 12.78 -2.83 13.03
CA THR A 247 12.92 -1.54 13.70
C THR A 247 13.03 -0.42 12.68
N VAL A 248 12.63 0.78 13.08
CA VAL A 248 12.92 2.03 12.34
C VAL A 248 13.62 2.98 13.28
N ASN A 249 14.81 3.44 12.92
CA ASN A 249 15.65 4.33 13.75
C ASN A 249 15.85 3.77 15.17
N GLY A 250 16.02 2.45 15.30
CA GLY A 250 16.20 1.75 16.56
C GLY A 250 14.93 1.56 17.39
N VAL A 251 13.77 2.05 16.94
CA VAL A 251 12.47 1.84 17.61
C VAL A 251 11.80 0.60 17.02
N SER A 252 11.43 -0.35 17.88
CA SER A 252 10.77 -1.59 17.45
C SER A 252 9.42 -1.31 16.79
N LEU A 253 9.20 -1.99 15.66
CA LEU A 253 7.92 -2.02 14.98
C LEU A 253 6.95 -2.95 15.70
N PHE A 254 5.65 -2.65 15.59
CA PHE A 254 4.62 -3.60 15.97
C PHE A 254 4.73 -4.86 15.10
N LYS A 255 4.40 -6.03 15.66
CA LYS A 255 4.39 -7.28 14.88
C LYS A 255 3.48 -7.20 13.65
N SER A 256 2.38 -6.46 13.74
CA SER A 256 1.47 -6.23 12.62
C SER A 256 2.07 -5.38 11.48
N ALA A 257 3.19 -4.70 11.69
CA ALA A 257 3.87 -3.97 10.62
C ALA A 257 4.84 -4.84 9.81
N VAL A 258 5.09 -6.08 10.24
CA VAL A 258 6.03 -7.01 9.61
C VAL A 258 5.32 -8.31 9.25
N THR A 259 5.09 -8.56 7.97
CA THR A 259 4.37 -9.76 7.49
C THR A 259 5.22 -10.56 6.51
N ILE A 260 5.01 -11.88 6.49
CA ILE A 260 5.67 -12.81 5.57
C ILE A 260 4.68 -13.18 4.48
N ASP A 261 5.11 -13.11 3.23
CA ASP A 261 4.40 -13.62 2.07
C ASP A 261 5.29 -14.62 1.33
N ASP A 262 4.85 -15.88 1.35
CA ASP A 262 5.51 -17.02 0.69
C ASP A 262 4.76 -17.47 -0.58
N TYR A 263 3.72 -16.74 -1.00
CA TYR A 263 2.75 -17.18 -1.98
C TYR A 263 2.65 -16.28 -3.21
N SER A 264 2.99 -14.99 -3.09
CA SER A 264 2.94 -14.06 -4.23
C SER A 264 3.97 -14.35 -5.32
N ILE A 265 5.15 -14.85 -4.95
CA ILE A 265 6.22 -15.21 -5.89
C ILE A 265 6.75 -16.61 -5.52
N GLU A 266 6.66 -17.57 -6.46
CA GLU A 266 6.88 -19.00 -6.19
C GLU A 266 8.24 -19.32 -5.53
N GLN A 267 9.32 -18.66 -5.99
CA GLN A 267 10.70 -18.93 -5.57
C GLN A 267 11.25 -17.91 -4.56
N GLN A 268 10.45 -16.92 -4.17
CA GLN A 268 10.89 -15.87 -3.24
C GLN A 268 10.04 -15.89 -1.98
N ARG A 269 10.67 -15.53 -0.87
CA ARG A 269 9.96 -15.05 0.30
C ARG A 269 9.98 -13.53 0.27
N ILE A 270 8.84 -12.92 0.54
CA ILE A 270 8.69 -11.48 0.69
C ILE A 270 8.42 -11.18 2.16
N VAL A 271 9.13 -10.19 2.70
CA VAL A 271 8.84 -9.62 4.01
C VAL A 271 8.36 -8.19 3.80
N HIS A 272 7.09 -7.92 4.11
CA HIS A 272 6.52 -6.59 3.99
C HIS A 272 6.73 -5.81 5.29
N LEU A 273 7.16 -4.56 5.16
CA LEU A 273 7.25 -3.56 6.21
C LEU A 273 6.20 -2.48 5.90
N VAL A 274 5.03 -2.57 6.54
CA VAL A 274 3.89 -1.68 6.29
C VAL A 274 3.65 -0.79 7.50
N LEU A 275 4.03 0.49 7.38
CA LEU A 275 3.91 1.48 8.44
C LEU A 275 2.71 2.38 8.17
N SER A 276 1.65 2.23 8.95
CA SER A 276 0.52 3.16 8.94
C SER A 276 0.90 4.53 9.50
N GLN A 277 0.09 5.56 9.22
CA GLN A 277 0.23 6.87 9.84
C GLN A 277 0.41 6.82 11.37
N ASP A 278 -0.33 5.96 12.07
CA ASP A 278 -0.26 5.86 13.53
C ASP A 278 1.08 5.26 13.96
N THR A 279 1.57 4.26 13.23
CA THR A 279 2.91 3.71 13.44
C THR A 279 3.96 4.79 13.23
N ILE A 280 3.85 5.60 12.17
CA ILE A 280 4.80 6.69 11.88
C ILE A 280 4.75 7.75 12.99
N ARG A 281 3.57 8.17 13.46
CA ARG A 281 3.44 9.10 14.60
C ARG A 281 4.02 8.53 15.89
N TYR A 282 3.80 7.25 16.15
CA TYR A 282 4.40 6.54 17.28
C TYR A 282 5.94 6.55 17.19
N LEU A 283 6.50 6.18 16.03
CA LEU A 283 7.94 6.19 15.76
C LEU A 283 8.52 7.59 15.99
N ARG A 284 7.87 8.64 15.46
CA ARG A 284 8.27 10.04 15.67
C ARG A 284 8.33 10.40 17.16
N GLN A 285 7.30 10.03 17.93
CA GLN A 285 7.24 10.34 19.35
C GLN A 285 8.27 9.56 20.18
N ALA A 286 8.50 8.29 19.86
CA ALA A 286 9.49 7.44 20.51
C ALA A 286 10.92 7.97 20.27
N GLN A 287 11.25 8.31 19.02
CA GLN A 287 12.55 8.88 18.65
C GLN A 287 12.81 10.22 19.35
N LYS A 288 11.79 11.08 19.40
CA LYS A 288 11.87 12.36 20.12
C LYS A 288 12.13 12.16 21.62
N SER A 289 11.51 11.15 22.22
CA SER A 289 11.73 10.80 23.63
C SER A 289 13.13 10.26 23.90
N ALA A 290 13.77 9.65 22.89
CA ALA A 290 15.15 9.18 22.93
C ALA A 290 16.19 10.27 22.59
N GLY A 291 15.77 11.51 22.35
CA GLY A 291 16.66 12.65 22.09
C GLY A 291 16.95 12.95 20.61
N THR A 292 16.31 12.22 19.68
CA THR A 292 16.45 12.44 18.24
C THR A 292 15.20 13.12 17.70
N ASP A 293 15.31 14.38 17.27
CA ASP A 293 14.20 15.14 16.68
C ASP A 293 14.39 15.26 15.16
N ASN A 294 13.37 14.86 14.39
CA ASN A 294 13.30 14.90 12.93
C ASN A 294 14.58 14.39 12.21
N PRO A 295 14.93 13.11 12.33
CA PRO A 295 16.05 12.55 11.56
C PRO A 295 15.78 12.63 10.07
N GLN A 296 16.83 12.69 9.24
CA GLN A 296 16.68 12.82 7.79
C GLN A 296 16.06 11.58 7.12
N ASN A 297 16.36 10.39 7.67
CA ASN A 297 16.00 9.11 7.08
C ASN A 297 15.18 8.24 8.05
N MET A 298 14.41 7.31 7.48
CA MET A 298 14.02 6.06 8.12
C MET A 298 15.13 5.04 7.89
N HIS A 299 15.80 4.61 8.97
CA HIS A 299 16.73 3.50 8.96
C HIS A 299 16.01 2.22 9.38
N PHE A 300 15.71 1.36 8.41
CA PHE A 300 15.06 0.08 8.62
C PHE A 300 16.08 -0.97 9.01
N THR A 301 15.73 -1.80 10.00
CA THR A 301 16.48 -3.02 10.32
C THR A 301 15.51 -4.17 10.46
N LEU A 302 15.75 -5.27 9.76
CA LEU A 302 15.02 -6.52 9.87
C LEU A 302 15.95 -7.59 10.45
N GLU A 303 15.49 -8.26 11.50
CA GLU A 303 16.21 -9.35 12.15
C GLU A 303 15.35 -10.61 12.17
N VAL A 304 16.00 -11.77 12.06
CA VAL A 304 15.31 -13.06 12.16
C VAL A 304 14.80 -13.32 13.56
N GLY A 305 13.56 -13.81 13.66
CA GLY A 305 12.91 -14.20 14.91
C GLY A 305 12.83 -15.71 15.06
N ASN A 306 13.15 -16.23 16.25
CA ASN A 306 13.04 -17.66 16.56
C ASN A 306 11.66 -18.04 17.13
N ASN A 307 10.84 -17.06 17.45
CA ASN A 307 9.49 -17.29 17.93
C ASN A 307 8.60 -17.66 16.74
N LEU A 308 7.97 -18.83 16.81
CA LEU A 308 7.01 -19.25 15.78
C LEU A 308 5.73 -18.44 15.96
N VAL A 309 5.65 -17.28 15.32
CA VAL A 309 4.48 -16.40 15.32
C VAL A 309 4.24 -15.98 13.88
N PHE A 310 3.54 -16.83 13.14
CA PHE A 310 3.05 -16.49 11.82
C PHE A 310 1.65 -15.90 11.96
N PRO A 311 1.31 -14.82 11.27
CA PRO A 311 -0.08 -14.59 10.94
C PRO A 311 -0.52 -15.71 9.98
N VAL A 312 -1.57 -16.44 10.34
CA VAL A 312 -2.35 -17.19 9.37
C VAL A 312 -3.19 -16.16 8.64
N ILE A 313 -2.98 -16.09 7.32
CA ILE A 313 -3.68 -15.17 6.45
C ILE A 313 -4.91 -15.87 5.89
N ALA A 314 -6.06 -15.21 5.98
CA ALA A 314 -7.28 -15.64 5.31
C ALA A 314 -7.99 -14.45 4.69
N GLN A 315 -8.44 -14.59 3.45
CA GLN A 315 -9.20 -13.54 2.77
C GLN A 315 -10.70 -13.85 2.81
N THR A 316 -11.52 -12.81 2.71
CA THR A 316 -12.94 -12.96 2.41
C THR A 316 -13.12 -13.55 1.02
N LYS A 317 -14.26 -14.19 0.78
CA LYS A 317 -14.52 -14.92 -0.47
C LYS A 317 -14.40 -14.05 -1.73
N ASP A 318 -14.72 -12.77 -1.62
CA ASP A 318 -14.61 -11.79 -2.70
C ASP A 318 -13.21 -11.17 -2.83
N GLY A 319 -12.25 -11.58 -1.99
CA GLY A 319 -10.89 -11.06 -1.99
C GLY A 319 -10.82 -9.57 -1.68
N ALA A 320 -11.81 -9.02 -0.96
CA ALA A 320 -11.81 -7.61 -0.57
C ALA A 320 -11.07 -7.37 0.75
N ILE A 321 -11.21 -8.27 1.72
CA ILE A 321 -10.63 -8.12 3.06
C ILE A 321 -9.69 -9.29 3.34
N GLN A 322 -8.48 -8.97 3.76
CA GLN A 322 -7.53 -9.90 4.33
C GLN A 322 -7.56 -9.83 5.86
N VAL A 323 -7.55 -10.99 6.51
CA VAL A 323 -7.42 -11.14 7.96
C VAL A 323 -6.11 -11.85 8.25
N ASP A 324 -5.25 -11.19 9.01
CA ASP A 324 -4.02 -11.77 9.53
C ASP A 324 -4.27 -12.18 10.98
N LEU A 325 -4.09 -13.45 11.34
CA LEU A 325 -4.34 -13.96 12.70
C LEU A 325 -3.09 -14.63 13.28
N SER A 326 -2.63 -14.18 14.43
CA SER A 326 -1.63 -14.87 15.25
C SER A 326 -2.19 -15.19 16.64
N TRP A 327 -1.52 -16.09 17.36
CA TRP A 327 -1.86 -16.38 18.75
C TRP A 327 -0.63 -16.67 19.61
N ASP A 328 -0.77 -16.44 20.92
CA ASP A 328 0.24 -16.71 21.95
C ASP A 328 -0.44 -17.36 23.17
N PRO A 329 0.03 -18.51 23.71
CA PRO A 329 1.21 -19.27 23.32
C PRO A 329 1.06 -20.00 21.98
N LYS A 330 2.19 -20.30 21.32
CA LYS A 330 2.27 -21.05 20.05
C LYS A 330 1.41 -22.32 20.06
N THR A 331 1.55 -23.12 21.12
CA THR A 331 0.73 -24.30 21.36
C THR A 331 -0.43 -23.90 22.26
N ILE A 332 -1.65 -23.99 21.74
CA ILE A 332 -2.85 -23.72 22.52
C ILE A 332 -3.16 -24.96 23.34
N GLU A 333 -2.99 -24.86 24.66
CA GLU A 333 -3.27 -25.92 25.61
C GLU A 333 -4.47 -25.53 26.48
N PRO A 334 -5.33 -26.50 26.85
CA PRO A 334 -6.39 -26.27 27.82
C PRO A 334 -5.87 -25.72 29.15
N GLY A 335 -6.69 -24.91 29.81
CA GLY A 335 -6.34 -24.28 31.08
C GLY A 335 -5.31 -23.14 30.97
N LYS A 336 -4.65 -22.96 29.81
CA LYS A 336 -3.76 -21.82 29.54
C LYS A 336 -4.47 -20.77 28.69
N ASN A 337 -4.22 -19.51 29.03
CA ASN A 337 -4.75 -18.40 28.27
C ASN A 337 -4.08 -18.34 26.89
N ALA A 338 -4.89 -18.29 25.83
CA ALA A 338 -4.45 -18.01 24.48
C ALA A 338 -4.95 -16.63 24.06
N LYS A 339 -4.00 -15.77 23.68
CA LYS A 339 -4.25 -14.44 23.13
C LYS A 339 -4.22 -14.50 21.62
N PHE A 340 -5.37 -14.34 20.98
CA PHE A 340 -5.52 -14.19 19.54
C PHE A 340 -5.36 -12.71 19.17
N ILE A 341 -4.42 -12.40 18.28
CA ILE A 341 -4.13 -11.04 17.81
C ILE A 341 -4.37 -11.03 16.31
N PHE A 342 -5.14 -10.07 15.81
CA PHE A 342 -5.47 -10.03 14.39
C PHE A 342 -5.59 -8.63 13.82
N THR A 343 -5.38 -8.52 12.50
CA THR A 343 -5.58 -7.30 11.72
C THR A 343 -6.46 -7.54 10.52
N PHE A 344 -7.22 -6.52 10.13
CA PHE A 344 -8.04 -6.45 8.92
C PHE A 344 -7.37 -5.53 7.91
N ARG A 345 -7.22 -5.99 6.68
CA ARG A 345 -6.56 -5.24 5.60
C ARG A 345 -7.36 -5.25 4.32
N ASP A 346 -7.19 -4.22 3.50
CA ASP A 346 -7.56 -4.28 2.10
C ASP A 346 -6.66 -5.31 1.43
N ALA A 347 -7.25 -6.33 0.82
CA ALA A 347 -6.49 -7.44 0.26
C ALA A 347 -5.71 -7.08 -1.02
N LYS A 348 -5.98 -5.92 -1.63
CA LYS A 348 -5.27 -5.44 -2.84
C LYS A 348 -4.13 -4.50 -2.49
N THR A 349 -4.34 -3.60 -1.54
CA THR A 349 -3.35 -2.57 -1.18
C THR A 349 -2.51 -2.94 0.04
N GLY A 350 -3.00 -3.86 0.89
CA GLY A 350 -2.35 -4.21 2.16
C GLY A 350 -2.65 -3.22 3.30
N ASP A 351 -3.42 -2.16 3.03
CA ASP A 351 -3.74 -1.12 4.01
C ASP A 351 -4.60 -1.64 5.16
N LEU A 352 -4.32 -1.17 6.38
CA LEU A 352 -5.16 -1.49 7.53
C LEU A 352 -6.57 -0.89 7.39
N LEU A 353 -7.58 -1.74 7.49
CA LEU A 353 -8.99 -1.34 7.47
C LEU A 353 -9.41 -0.87 8.86
N ARG A 354 -9.26 0.43 9.12
CA ARG A 354 -9.74 1.09 10.34
C ARG A 354 -11.26 0.98 10.50
N ASP A 355 -11.68 1.13 11.75
CA ASP A 355 -13.08 1.06 12.21
C ASP A 355 -13.82 -0.18 11.72
N THR A 356 -13.11 -1.31 11.59
CA THR A 356 -13.71 -2.56 11.13
C THR A 356 -14.51 -3.20 12.26
N SER A 357 -15.84 -3.15 12.16
CA SER A 357 -16.72 -3.97 13.01
C SER A 357 -16.55 -5.44 12.65
N TYR A 358 -16.52 -6.31 13.65
CA TYR A 358 -16.35 -7.74 13.44
C TYR A 358 -16.99 -8.58 14.55
N ASP A 359 -17.31 -9.82 14.22
CA ASP A 359 -17.60 -10.89 15.15
C ASP A 359 -16.45 -11.91 15.09
N PHE A 360 -15.75 -12.10 16.21
CA PHE A 360 -14.79 -13.19 16.41
C PHE A 360 -15.51 -14.38 17.03
N VAL A 361 -15.44 -15.53 16.38
CA VAL A 361 -16.19 -16.72 16.75
C VAL A 361 -15.24 -17.91 16.85
N ILE A 362 -15.36 -18.70 17.92
CA ILE A 362 -14.67 -19.97 18.04
C ILE A 362 -15.70 -21.09 17.86
N ILE A 363 -15.44 -21.99 16.91
CA ILE A 363 -16.31 -23.11 16.56
C ILE A 363 -15.54 -24.41 16.80
N GLN A 364 -16.17 -25.36 17.50
CA GLN A 364 -15.69 -26.73 17.67
C GLN A 364 -16.84 -27.71 17.47
N ASN A 365 -16.58 -28.83 16.78
CA ASN A 365 -17.59 -29.86 16.50
C ASN A 365 -18.88 -29.30 15.87
N GLY A 366 -18.75 -28.27 15.03
CA GLY A 366 -19.87 -27.58 14.38
C GLY A 366 -20.66 -26.62 15.27
N ASN A 367 -20.30 -26.46 16.55
CA ASN A 367 -20.97 -25.57 17.50
C ASN A 367 -20.14 -24.31 17.79
N GLU A 368 -20.80 -23.16 17.83
CA GLU A 368 -20.22 -21.91 18.36
C GLU A 368 -20.02 -22.05 19.87
N ILE A 369 -18.76 -22.07 20.31
CA ILE A 369 -18.40 -22.19 21.75
C ILE A 369 -18.02 -20.84 22.37
N TYR A 370 -17.71 -19.85 21.53
CA TYR A 370 -17.42 -18.49 21.97
C TYR A 370 -17.72 -17.49 20.85
N LYS A 371 -18.17 -16.30 21.24
CA LYS A 371 -18.33 -15.16 20.34
C LYS A 371 -18.02 -13.86 21.05
N LYS A 372 -17.30 -12.97 20.36
CA LYS A 372 -17.08 -11.57 20.75
C LYS A 372 -17.34 -10.67 19.55
N SER A 373 -18.26 -9.72 19.72
CA SER A 373 -18.49 -8.63 18.77
C SER A 373 -17.73 -7.39 19.23
N SER A 374 -16.96 -6.77 18.34
CA SER A 374 -16.16 -5.59 18.66
C SER A 374 -15.94 -4.73 17.40
N ASN A 375 -15.21 -3.63 17.57
CA ASN A 375 -14.80 -2.75 16.48
C ASN A 375 -13.30 -2.48 16.59
N ALA A 376 -12.56 -2.94 15.58
CA ALA A 376 -11.12 -2.74 15.45
C ALA A 376 -10.85 -1.31 14.95
N LYS A 377 -10.85 -0.33 15.87
CA LYS A 377 -10.70 1.10 15.55
C LYS A 377 -9.47 1.41 14.70
N ILE A 378 -8.34 0.77 15.00
CA ILE A 378 -7.07 0.99 14.29
C ILE A 378 -6.78 -0.11 13.25
N GLY A 379 -7.78 -0.91 12.87
CA GLY A 379 -7.63 -2.01 11.91
C GLY A 379 -7.03 -3.29 12.49
N GLY A 380 -6.75 -3.33 13.79
CA GLY A 380 -6.41 -4.55 14.52
C GLY A 380 -7.10 -4.60 15.88
N ASP A 381 -7.26 -5.82 16.41
CA ASP A 381 -7.80 -6.09 17.74
C ASP A 381 -7.23 -7.42 18.27
N TYR A 382 -7.61 -7.79 19.49
CA TYR A 382 -7.26 -9.07 20.11
C TYR A 382 -8.41 -9.66 20.93
N VAL A 383 -8.32 -10.97 21.16
CA VAL A 383 -9.22 -11.74 21.99
C VAL A 383 -8.41 -12.71 22.84
N ASP A 384 -8.60 -12.64 24.16
CA ASP A 384 -8.10 -13.64 25.08
C ASP A 384 -9.17 -14.72 25.28
N TYR A 385 -8.78 -15.99 25.17
CA TYR A 385 -9.66 -17.12 25.43
C TYR A 385 -8.88 -18.29 26.06
N THR A 386 -9.50 -18.98 27.02
CA THR A 386 -8.90 -20.14 27.70
C THR A 386 -9.76 -21.35 27.41
N PHE A 387 -9.21 -22.31 26.67
CA PHE A 387 -9.91 -23.54 26.34
C PHE A 387 -10.03 -24.44 27.58
N THR A 388 -11.16 -25.12 27.74
CA THR A 388 -11.33 -26.15 28.78
C THR A 388 -10.80 -27.50 28.28
N ASP A 389 -10.61 -28.46 29.19
CA ASP A 389 -10.18 -29.81 28.83
C ASP A 389 -11.12 -30.52 27.85
N SER A 390 -12.41 -30.19 27.90
CA SER A 390 -13.42 -30.69 26.97
C SER A 390 -13.36 -30.05 25.58
N GLN A 391 -12.57 -28.99 25.40
CA GLN A 391 -12.43 -28.22 24.17
C GLN A 391 -11.10 -28.50 23.45
N LYS A 392 -10.61 -29.75 23.52
CA LYS A 392 -9.43 -30.24 22.79
C LYS A 392 -9.78 -30.56 21.32
N GLY A 393 -8.80 -30.41 20.42
CA GLY A 393 -8.92 -30.85 19.03
C GLY A 393 -9.17 -29.73 18.00
N PRO A 394 -9.62 -30.09 16.79
CA PRO A 394 -9.82 -29.16 15.68
C PRO A 394 -10.78 -28.03 16.05
N THR A 395 -10.37 -26.81 15.77
CA THR A 395 -11.08 -25.58 16.13
C THR A 395 -11.06 -24.62 14.95
N THR A 396 -12.19 -24.00 14.66
CA THR A 396 -12.27 -22.96 13.65
C THR A 396 -12.44 -21.60 14.33
N ILE A 397 -11.55 -20.68 14.02
CA ILE A 397 -11.70 -19.26 14.30
C ILE A 397 -12.39 -18.64 13.08
N GLN A 398 -13.60 -18.13 13.27
CA GLN A 398 -14.37 -17.48 12.22
C GLN A 398 -14.51 -15.99 12.52
N PHE A 399 -14.22 -15.18 11.51
CA PHE A 399 -14.49 -13.75 11.49
C PHE A 399 -15.71 -13.51 10.61
N LYS A 400 -16.79 -12.97 11.17
CA LYS A 400 -18.04 -12.68 10.44
C LYS A 400 -18.50 -11.25 10.68
N ASN A 401 -19.50 -10.82 9.91
CA ASN A 401 -20.09 -9.48 10.01
C ASN A 401 -19.07 -8.35 9.80
N LEU A 402 -18.07 -8.58 8.93
CA LEU A 402 -16.97 -7.67 8.71
C LEU A 402 -17.48 -6.37 8.10
N ARG A 403 -17.15 -5.24 8.75
CA ARG A 403 -17.59 -3.89 8.36
C ARG A 403 -19.11 -3.75 8.21
N GLY A 404 -19.88 -4.56 8.95
CA GLY A 404 -21.34 -4.53 8.93
C GLY A 404 -21.96 -5.20 7.70
N THR A 405 -21.17 -5.94 6.93
CA THR A 405 -21.61 -6.71 5.76
C THR A 405 -21.77 -8.19 6.13
N ASP A 406 -22.22 -9.04 5.20
CA ASP A 406 -22.25 -10.49 5.35
C ASP A 406 -20.89 -11.16 5.05
N GLN A 407 -19.84 -10.37 4.83
CA GLN A 407 -18.49 -10.88 4.60
C GLN A 407 -17.97 -11.63 5.83
N GLN A 408 -17.31 -12.75 5.54
CA GLN A 408 -16.70 -13.60 6.54
C GLN A 408 -15.46 -14.30 5.99
N THR A 409 -14.58 -14.70 6.90
CA THR A 409 -13.47 -15.61 6.62
C THR A 409 -13.23 -16.50 7.84
N GLN A 410 -12.49 -17.59 7.67
CA GLN A 410 -12.26 -18.53 8.76
C GLN A 410 -10.88 -19.18 8.66
N ILE A 411 -10.32 -19.49 9.82
CA ILE A 411 -9.00 -20.08 10.00
C ILE A 411 -9.16 -21.28 10.93
N SER A 412 -8.64 -22.43 10.51
CA SER A 412 -8.65 -23.64 11.33
C SER A 412 -7.33 -23.81 12.07
N LEU A 413 -7.40 -24.23 13.33
CA LEU A 413 -6.27 -24.55 14.19
C LEU A 413 -6.59 -25.78 15.05
N VAL A 414 -5.62 -26.25 15.84
CA VAL A 414 -5.82 -27.37 16.77
C VAL A 414 -5.47 -26.95 18.19
N VAL A 415 -6.39 -27.19 19.12
CA VAL A 415 -6.12 -27.11 20.56
C VAL A 415 -5.47 -28.43 20.98
N ALA A 416 -4.22 -28.36 21.44
CA ALA A 416 -3.41 -29.52 21.70
C ALA A 416 -4.01 -30.38 22.84
N PRO A 417 -4.07 -31.71 22.68
CA PRO A 417 -4.22 -32.58 23.84
C PRO A 417 -2.97 -32.49 24.72
N GLU A 418 -3.13 -32.62 26.04
CA GLU A 418 -2.01 -32.61 26.99
C GLU A 418 -1.09 -33.82 26.75
N PHE A 419 -0.13 -33.71 25.86
CA PHE A 419 0.95 -34.70 25.72
C PHE A 419 2.29 -33.99 25.57
N GLY A 420 3.29 -34.47 26.33
CA GLY A 420 4.63 -33.91 26.38
C GLY A 420 5.33 -33.90 25.01
N THR A 421 5.83 -32.71 24.63
CA THR A 421 6.93 -32.40 23.70
C THR A 421 7.26 -33.37 22.56
N LEU A 422 6.29 -33.90 21.81
CA LEU A 422 6.58 -34.54 20.52
C LEU A 422 5.66 -34.03 19.41
N THR A 423 6.25 -33.17 18.58
CA THR A 423 5.91 -32.87 17.17
C THR A 423 4.43 -32.65 16.83
N MET A 424 4.01 -31.39 16.79
CA MET A 424 2.79 -30.96 16.09
C MET A 424 3.14 -30.48 14.68
N LEU A 425 2.61 -31.17 13.66
CA LEU A 425 2.40 -30.58 12.33
C LEU A 425 1.19 -29.64 12.43
N ILE A 426 1.38 -28.35 12.17
CA ILE A 426 0.26 -27.43 11.98
C ILE A 426 -0.26 -27.67 10.55
N LEU A 427 -1.44 -28.26 10.42
CA LEU A 427 -2.14 -28.34 9.14
C LEU A 427 -3.04 -27.10 9.00
N VAL A 428 -2.53 -26.06 8.34
CA VAL A 428 -3.36 -24.89 7.97
C VAL A 428 -4.07 -25.21 6.66
N LEU A 429 -5.39 -25.43 6.71
CA LEU A 429 -6.24 -25.50 5.53
C LEU A 429 -7.15 -24.27 5.50
N ALA A 430 -6.87 -23.34 4.60
CA ALA A 430 -7.82 -22.30 4.22
C ALA A 430 -8.90 -22.93 3.34
N ILE A 431 -10.09 -23.19 3.88
CA ILE A 431 -11.21 -23.73 3.12
C ILE A 431 -12.18 -22.58 2.82
N THR A 432 -12.19 -22.13 1.57
CA THR A 432 -13.28 -21.32 1.01
C THR A 432 -14.50 -22.23 0.83
N THR A 433 -15.40 -22.29 1.81
CA THR A 433 -16.64 -23.07 1.68
C THR A 433 -17.57 -22.41 0.67
N GLY A 434 -17.84 -23.10 -0.44
CA GLY A 434 -18.95 -22.77 -1.33
C GLY A 434 -20.27 -23.25 -0.74
N MET A 435 -21.24 -22.34 -0.55
CA MET A 435 -22.61 -22.77 -0.33
C MET A 435 -23.36 -22.92 -1.64
N ILE A 436 -23.94 -24.12 -1.76
CA ILE A 436 -24.99 -24.53 -2.68
C ILE A 436 -26.19 -23.62 -2.47
N ALA A 437 -26.59 -22.88 -3.51
CA ALA A 437 -27.84 -22.15 -3.52
C ALA A 437 -29.00 -23.14 -3.61
N SER A 438 -29.63 -23.46 -2.48
CA SER A 438 -30.96 -24.08 -2.48
C SER A 438 -31.96 -23.02 -2.95
N ARG A 439 -32.32 -23.07 -4.24
CA ARG A 439 -33.48 -22.37 -4.76
C ARG A 439 -34.74 -22.89 -4.05
N GLN A 440 -35.31 -22.11 -3.14
CA GLN A 440 -36.72 -22.25 -2.81
C GLN A 440 -37.50 -21.12 -3.48
N LYS A 441 -38.24 -21.51 -4.51
CA LYS A 441 -39.41 -20.79 -5.06
C LYS A 441 -40.47 -20.66 -3.97
N PHE A 442 -41.10 -19.50 -3.85
CA PHE A 442 -42.54 -19.32 -3.55
C PHE A 442 -42.91 -17.87 -3.93
N PHE A 443 -43.53 -17.63 -5.09
CA PHE A 443 -44.97 -17.39 -5.27
C PHE A 443 -45.59 -16.41 -4.26
N ARG A 444 -45.75 -15.13 -4.63
CA ARG A 444 -46.98 -14.60 -5.25
C ARG A 444 -46.72 -13.22 -5.85
#